data_AF-A0A914ET58-F1
#
_entry.id   AF-A0A914ET58-F1
#
_cell.length_a   1.000
_cell.length_b   1.000
_cell.length_c   1.000
_cell.angle_alpha   90.00
_cell.angle_beta   90.00
_cell.angle_gamma   90.00
#
_symmetry.space_group_name_H-M   'P 1'
#
loop_
_entity.id
_entity.type
_entity.pdbx_description
1 polymer ?
#
loop_
_entity_poly.entity_id
_entity_poly.type
_entity_poly.pdbx_seq_one_letter_code
_entity_poly.pdbx_strand_id
1 'polypeptide(L)'
;MEKCEFNTLEDKAFDCIVWSDGKKWRACINTSFLPFSNLKNSKVLTSYSDEHEFAYFAKKVAYCIEISDDGNSLQLIFPHHPHGTVVSQVAAAYFPDNIKASGLAPGAQILSFSWDNLEKAVNLYDLCL
;
A
#
# COMPACT_ATOMS: atom_id res chain seq x y z
N MET A 1 17.54 -22.78 8.17
CA MET A 1 16.60 -21.89 7.46
C MET A 1 15.22 -22.25 7.95
N GLU A 2 14.70 -21.51 8.94
CA GLU A 2 13.33 -21.74 9.42
C GLU A 2 12.35 -21.43 8.29
N LYS A 3 11.52 -22.42 7.95
CA LYS A 3 10.34 -22.19 7.13
C LYS A 3 9.40 -21.28 7.92
N CYS A 4 9.32 -20.00 7.53
CA CYS A 4 8.13 -19.20 7.85
C CYS A 4 6.98 -19.80 7.04
N GLU A 5 6.27 -20.76 7.63
CA GLU A 5 4.98 -21.19 7.14
C GLU A 5 4.05 -19.98 7.23
N PHE A 6 3.62 -19.47 6.07
CA PHE A 6 2.48 -18.56 5.99
C PHE A 6 1.24 -19.37 6.38
N ASN A 7 1.00 -19.52 7.68
CA ASN A 7 -0.31 -19.94 8.17
C ASN A 7 -1.32 -18.95 7.58
N THR A 8 -2.29 -19.48 6.85
CA THR A 8 -3.34 -18.75 6.16
C THR A 8 -3.89 -17.64 7.06
N LEU A 9 -3.89 -16.41 6.54
CA LEU A 9 -4.44 -15.22 7.20
C LEU A 9 -5.99 -15.28 7.33
N GLU A 10 -6.61 -16.38 6.91
CA GLU A 10 -8.06 -16.53 6.72
C GLU A 10 -8.88 -16.27 7.99
N ASP A 11 -8.29 -16.37 9.18
CA ASP A 11 -8.98 -16.16 10.46
C ASP A 11 -8.34 -15.09 11.37
N LYS A 12 -7.45 -14.23 10.85
CA LYS A 12 -6.80 -13.18 11.65
C LYS A 12 -7.36 -11.79 11.34
N ALA A 13 -8.10 -11.23 12.30
CA ALA A 13 -8.49 -9.83 12.29
C ALA A 13 -7.34 -8.95 12.80
N PHE A 14 -7.21 -7.75 12.23
CA PHE A 14 -6.30 -6.71 12.70
C PHE A 14 -7.10 -5.59 13.35
N ASP A 15 -6.58 -5.03 14.44
CA ASP A 15 -7.13 -3.82 15.01
C ASP A 15 -6.77 -2.63 14.11
N CYS A 16 -7.77 -1.83 13.75
CA CYS A 16 -7.60 -0.56 13.08
C CYS A 16 -8.45 0.51 13.75
N ILE A 17 -7.96 1.75 13.72
CA ILE A 17 -8.71 2.92 14.17
C ILE A 17 -8.66 3.94 13.04
N VAL A 18 -9.83 4.50 12.73
CA VAL A 18 -10.01 5.62 11.81
C VAL A 18 -10.52 6.82 12.61
N TRP A 19 -9.94 8.00 12.38
CA TRP A 19 -10.39 9.23 13.01
C TRP A 19 -10.11 10.44 12.11
N SER A 20 -10.79 11.55 12.36
CA SER A 20 -10.49 12.83 11.70
C SER A 20 -9.60 13.66 12.61
N ASP A 21 -8.53 14.24 12.06
CA ASP A 21 -7.68 15.22 12.75
C ASP A 21 -8.19 16.68 12.58
N GLY A 22 -9.38 16.85 12.00
CA GLY A 22 -9.98 18.13 11.65
C GLY A 22 -9.52 18.68 10.29
N LYS A 23 -8.56 18.04 9.63
CA LYS A 23 -8.10 18.38 8.28
C LYS A 23 -8.27 17.22 7.31
N LYS A 24 -7.93 16.01 7.74
CA LYS A 24 -7.96 14.78 6.95
C LYS A 24 -8.42 13.60 7.80
N TRP A 25 -8.86 12.55 7.11
CA TRP A 25 -9.06 11.25 7.72
C TRP A 25 -7.71 10.56 7.91
N ARG A 26 -7.53 9.98 9.09
CA ARG A 26 -6.33 9.27 9.52
C ARG A 26 -6.70 7.86 9.93
N ALA A 27 -5.83 6.91 9.66
CA ALA A 27 -5.95 5.58 10.20
C ALA A 27 -4.63 5.01 10.69
N CYS A 28 -4.70 4.13 11.68
CA CYS A 28 -3.59 3.29 12.09
C CYS A 28 -4.04 1.84 12.17
N ILE A 29 -3.15 0.93 11.78
CA ILE A 29 -3.41 -0.52 11.75
C ILE A 29 -2.36 -1.20 12.63
N ASN A 30 -2.78 -2.13 13.47
CA ASN A 30 -1.86 -2.95 14.24
C ASN A 30 -1.34 -4.09 13.36
N THR A 31 -0.19 -3.86 12.72
CA THR A 31 0.44 -4.86 11.84
C THR A 31 1.32 -5.86 12.60
N SER A 32 1.39 -5.77 13.93
CA SER A 32 2.18 -6.68 14.77
C SER A 32 1.37 -7.92 15.11
N PHE A 33 1.92 -9.10 14.80
CA PHE A 33 1.34 -10.38 15.20
C PHE A 33 1.70 -10.78 16.63
N LEU A 34 2.36 -9.90 17.39
CA LEU A 34 2.81 -10.18 18.75
C LEU A 34 1.66 -10.01 19.77
N PRO A 35 1.53 -10.92 20.74
CA PRO A 35 0.67 -10.73 21.91
C PRO A 35 1.00 -9.39 22.60
N PHE A 36 -0.03 -8.65 23.03
CA PHE A 36 0.09 -7.34 23.71
C PHE A 36 0.61 -6.19 22.83
N SER A 37 0.68 -6.36 21.51
CA SER A 37 0.92 -5.23 20.62
C SER A 37 -0.25 -4.25 20.66
N ASN A 38 0.08 -2.96 20.61
CA ASN A 38 -0.90 -1.87 20.66
C ASN A 38 -0.66 -0.89 19.50
N LEU A 39 -1.68 -0.10 19.20
CA LEU A 39 -1.66 0.87 18.10
C LEU A 39 -0.75 2.08 18.37
N LYS A 40 -0.20 2.22 19.59
CA LYS A 40 0.57 3.41 19.99
C LYS A 40 1.83 3.62 19.16
N ASN A 41 2.41 2.52 18.67
CA ASN A 41 3.61 2.54 17.82
C ASN A 41 3.30 2.24 16.35
N SER A 42 2.02 2.11 15.99
CA SER A 42 1.63 1.92 14.59
C SER A 42 1.84 3.20 13.80
N LYS A 43 2.29 3.06 12.54
CA LYS A 43 2.35 4.19 11.62
C LYS A 43 0.93 4.71 11.38
N VAL A 44 0.76 6.02 11.52
CA VAL A 44 -0.47 6.72 11.15
C VAL A 44 -0.37 7.07 9.67
N LEU A 45 -1.39 6.72 8.91
CA LEU A 45 -1.50 7.00 7.48
C LEU A 45 -2.76 7.82 7.22
N THR A 46 -2.84 8.39 6.02
CA THR A 46 -4.05 8.99 5.42
C THR A 46 -4.24 8.38 4.02
N SER A 47 -5.28 8.78 3.29
CA SER A 47 -5.46 8.33 1.90
C SER A 47 -4.18 8.58 1.10
N TYR A 48 -3.75 7.60 0.32
CA TYR A 48 -2.47 7.70 -0.40
C TYR A 48 -2.43 8.90 -1.35
N SER A 49 -3.58 9.29 -1.90
CA SER A 49 -3.75 10.49 -2.74
C SER A 49 -3.38 11.81 -2.04
N ASP A 50 -3.40 11.84 -0.70
CA ASP A 50 -3.19 13.07 0.08
C ASP A 50 -1.72 13.31 0.47
N GLU A 51 -0.95 12.25 0.75
CA GLU A 51 0.42 12.35 1.29
C GLU A 51 1.42 11.37 0.65
N HIS A 52 0.97 10.51 -0.27
CA HIS A 52 1.80 9.50 -0.96
C HIS A 52 2.56 8.56 0.00
N GLU A 53 2.04 8.38 1.22
CA GLU A 53 2.67 7.56 2.24
C GLU A 53 2.19 6.11 2.22
N PHE A 54 3.13 5.19 2.46
CA PHE A 54 2.87 3.77 2.65
C PHE A 54 3.56 3.26 3.92
N ALA A 55 3.22 2.05 4.32
CA ALA A 55 3.82 1.32 5.43
C ALA A 55 4.08 -0.13 5.02
N TYR A 56 4.65 -0.94 5.93
CA TYR A 56 4.96 -2.34 5.67
C TYR A 56 4.29 -3.26 6.68
N PHE A 57 3.62 -4.31 6.19
CA PHE A 57 3.25 -5.46 7.00
C PHE A 57 4.46 -6.36 7.23
N ALA A 58 4.76 -6.64 8.51
CA ALA A 58 5.83 -7.53 8.95
C ALA A 58 7.18 -7.31 8.22
N LYS A 59 7.47 -6.07 7.81
CA LYS A 59 8.65 -5.67 7.02
C LYS A 59 8.80 -6.37 5.65
N LYS A 60 7.73 -6.97 5.11
CA LYS A 60 7.78 -7.75 3.86
C LYS A 60 6.88 -7.20 2.77
N VAL A 61 5.67 -6.75 3.12
CA VAL A 61 4.67 -6.34 2.13
C VAL A 61 4.33 -4.88 2.35
N ALA A 62 4.59 -4.04 1.35
CA ALA A 62 4.20 -2.64 1.38
C ALA A 62 2.67 -2.55 1.25
N TYR A 63 2.07 -1.56 1.92
CA TYR A 63 0.67 -1.23 1.77
C TYR A 63 0.44 0.25 1.93
N CYS A 64 -0.57 0.76 1.25
CA CYS A 64 -1.15 2.07 1.54
C CYS A 64 -2.61 1.93 1.91
N ILE A 65 -3.26 3.04 2.22
CA ILE A 65 -4.67 3.06 2.59
C ILE A 65 -5.46 4.04 1.74
N GLU A 66 -6.76 3.79 1.66
CA GLU A 66 -7.75 4.72 1.17
C GLU A 66 -8.88 4.79 2.20
N ILE A 67 -9.31 6.00 2.55
CA ILE A 67 -10.43 6.22 3.48
C ILE A 67 -11.56 6.88 2.71
N SER A 68 -12.73 6.24 2.68
CA SER A 68 -13.93 6.75 2.01
C SER A 68 -15.13 6.81 2.94
N ASP A 69 -16.24 7.33 2.40
CA ASP A 69 -17.55 7.35 3.06
C ASP A 69 -17.52 8.06 4.41
N ASP A 70 -16.81 9.20 4.45
CA ASP A 70 -16.64 10.06 5.63
C ASP A 70 -16.07 9.28 6.83
N GLY A 71 -15.03 8.48 6.57
CA GLY A 71 -14.35 7.68 7.59
C GLY A 71 -15.00 6.33 7.89
N ASN A 72 -16.13 5.99 7.28
CA ASN A 72 -16.81 4.70 7.51
C ASN A 72 -16.17 3.53 6.76
N SER A 73 -15.35 3.79 5.74
CA SER A 73 -14.71 2.75 4.95
C SER A 73 -13.19 2.95 4.94
N LEU A 74 -12.48 1.93 5.41
CA LEU A 74 -11.01 1.85 5.35
C LEU A 74 -10.63 0.71 4.41
N GLN A 75 -9.89 1.04 3.36
CA GLN A 75 -9.36 0.09 2.40
C GLN A 75 -7.85 0.00 2.57
N LEU A 76 -7.32 -1.23 2.61
CA LEU A 76 -5.89 -1.49 2.58
C LEU A 76 -5.51 -1.98 1.18
N ILE A 77 -4.52 -1.32 0.58
CA ILE A 77 -4.09 -1.62 -0.78
C ILE A 77 -2.71 -2.25 -0.75
N PHE A 78 -2.62 -3.43 -1.34
CA PHE A 78 -1.41 -4.23 -1.42
C PHE A 78 -1.02 -4.45 -2.89
N PRO A 79 0.28 -4.49 -3.21
CA PRO A 79 0.73 -5.04 -4.48
C PRO A 79 0.45 -6.54 -4.49
N HIS A 80 -0.63 -6.95 -5.17
CA HIS A 80 -1.12 -8.33 -5.16
C HIS A 80 -0.34 -9.26 -6.11
N HIS A 81 0.13 -8.74 -7.24
CA HIS A 81 0.77 -9.55 -8.28
C HIS A 81 1.84 -8.76 -9.04
N PRO A 82 3.03 -9.36 -9.33
CA PRO A 82 4.13 -8.67 -9.99
C PRO A 82 3.80 -8.20 -11.40
N HIS A 83 2.76 -8.74 -12.05
CA HIS A 83 2.39 -8.36 -13.42
C HIS A 83 2.17 -6.85 -13.56
N GLY A 84 1.43 -6.22 -12.64
CA GLY A 84 1.23 -4.76 -12.66
C GLY A 84 2.55 -4.00 -12.55
N THR A 85 3.42 -4.43 -11.64
CA THR A 85 4.76 -3.84 -11.39
C THR A 85 5.71 -3.99 -12.59
N VAL A 86 5.68 -5.12 -13.28
CA VAL A 86 6.53 -5.34 -14.45
C VAL A 86 6.03 -4.50 -15.63
N VAL A 87 4.71 -4.42 -15.82
CA VAL A 87 4.11 -3.59 -16.88
C VAL A 87 4.43 -2.11 -16.67
N SER A 88 4.33 -1.60 -15.45
CA SER A 88 4.70 -0.23 -15.12
C SER A 88 6.18 0.07 -15.35
N GLN A 89 7.07 -0.88 -15.04
CA GLN A 89 8.50 -0.73 -15.31
C GLN A 89 8.78 -0.60 -16.81
N VAL A 90 8.21 -1.48 -17.64
CA VAL A 90 8.36 -1.40 -19.10
C VAL A 90 7.79 -0.08 -19.65
N ALA A 91 6.69 0.41 -19.08
CA ALA A 91 6.07 1.64 -19.51
C ALA A 91 6.89 2.89 -19.16
N ALA A 92 7.37 3.02 -17.92
CA ALA A 92 7.84 4.32 -17.42
C ALA A 92 9.02 4.29 -16.43
N ALA A 93 9.71 3.15 -16.23
CA ALA A 93 10.88 3.09 -15.36
C ALA A 93 11.89 4.19 -15.72
N TYR A 94 12.46 4.84 -14.71
CA TYR A 94 13.34 5.98 -14.88
C TYR A 94 14.72 5.70 -14.27
N PHE A 95 15.71 5.48 -15.14
CA PHE A 95 17.11 5.28 -14.74
C PHE A 95 17.99 6.35 -15.40
N PRO A 96 18.23 7.50 -14.73
CA PRO A 96 18.98 8.61 -15.32
C PRO A 96 20.42 8.21 -15.73
N ASP A 97 21.03 7.30 -14.96
CA ASP A 97 22.39 6.82 -15.21
C ASP A 97 22.45 5.65 -16.21
N ASN A 98 21.30 5.05 -16.56
CA ASN A 98 21.22 3.93 -17.50
C ASN A 98 19.93 4.00 -18.33
N ILE A 99 19.93 4.89 -19.32
CA ILE A 99 18.79 5.13 -20.21
C ILE A 99 18.30 3.85 -20.92
N LYS A 100 19.20 2.87 -21.17
CA LYS A 100 18.85 1.59 -21.81
C LYS A 100 18.01 0.68 -20.92
N ALA A 101 18.04 0.89 -19.60
CA ALA A 101 17.20 0.18 -18.64
C ALA A 101 15.86 0.89 -18.38
N SER A 102 15.66 2.09 -18.93
CA SER A 102 14.43 2.85 -18.73
C SER A 102 13.27 2.31 -19.56
N GLY A 103 12.04 2.61 -19.13
CA GLY A 103 10.82 2.27 -19.85
C GLY A 103 10.62 3.07 -21.13
N LEU A 104 9.51 2.84 -21.82
CA LEU A 104 9.19 3.54 -23.08
C LEU A 104 8.99 5.06 -22.89
N ALA A 105 8.43 5.48 -21.77
CA ALA A 105 8.20 6.86 -21.37
C ALA A 105 8.81 7.11 -19.97
N PRO A 106 10.14 7.20 -19.85
CA PRO A 106 10.82 7.31 -18.56
C PRO A 106 10.33 8.54 -17.77
N GLY A 107 9.97 8.33 -16.50
CA GLY A 107 9.51 9.41 -15.63
C GLY A 107 8.04 9.81 -15.82
N ALA A 108 7.29 9.11 -16.68
CA ALA A 108 5.84 9.25 -16.69
C ALA A 108 5.23 8.78 -15.37
N GLN A 109 4.20 9.48 -14.91
CA GLN A 109 3.48 9.13 -13.68
C GLN A 109 2.51 7.98 -13.94
N ILE A 110 2.38 7.06 -12.98
CA ILE A 110 1.58 5.84 -13.10
C ILE A 110 0.42 5.88 -12.11
N LEU A 111 -0.79 5.66 -12.64
CA LEU A 111 -2.00 5.40 -11.86
C LEU A 111 -2.27 3.89 -11.90
N SER A 112 -2.22 3.24 -10.75
CA SER A 112 -2.58 1.83 -10.64
C SER A 112 -4.07 1.66 -10.32
N PHE A 113 -4.70 0.63 -10.86
CA PHE A 113 -6.01 0.19 -10.41
C PHE A 113 -6.15 -1.30 -10.66
N SER A 114 -6.76 -2.00 -9.71
CA SER A 114 -7.00 -3.44 -9.80
C SER A 114 -8.47 -3.67 -10.05
N TRP A 115 -8.80 -4.41 -11.10
CA TRP A 115 -10.19 -4.74 -11.44
C TRP A 115 -10.74 -5.92 -10.63
N ASP A 116 -9.86 -6.72 -10.02
CA ASP A 116 -10.20 -8.00 -9.37
C ASP A 116 -11.06 -7.86 -8.09
N ASN A 117 -11.39 -6.64 -7.66
CA ASN A 117 -12.44 -6.37 -6.68
C ASN A 117 -13.12 -5.03 -7.04
N LEU A 118 -14.45 -5.07 -7.20
CA LEU A 118 -15.28 -4.13 -7.97
C LEU A 118 -15.35 -2.66 -7.49
N GLU A 119 -14.49 -2.19 -6.60
CA GLU A 119 -14.59 -0.81 -6.10
C GLU A 119 -13.22 -0.14 -5.93
N LYS A 120 -12.88 0.69 -6.94
CA LYS A 120 -12.00 1.89 -6.89
C LYS A 120 -10.54 1.72 -7.34
N ALA A 121 -10.10 2.73 -8.11
CA ALA A 121 -8.74 2.95 -8.55
C ALA A 121 -7.91 3.59 -7.44
N VAL A 122 -6.65 3.15 -7.28
CA VAL A 122 -5.79 3.65 -6.20
C VAL A 122 -4.48 4.14 -6.77
N ASN A 123 -4.24 5.42 -6.54
CA ASN A 123 -3.16 6.14 -7.15
C ASN A 123 -1.80 5.81 -6.54
N LEU A 124 -1.26 4.62 -6.79
CA LEU A 124 0.06 4.19 -6.31
C LEU A 124 1.18 4.90 -7.08
N TYR A 125 1.45 6.14 -6.69
CA TYR A 125 2.44 7.00 -7.32
C TYR A 125 3.90 6.54 -7.20
N ASP A 126 4.27 5.61 -6.32
CA ASP A 126 5.68 5.28 -6.09
C ASP A 126 6.00 3.82 -5.74
N LEU A 127 5.10 2.87 -6.00
CA LEU A 127 5.39 1.44 -5.73
C LEU A 127 6.21 0.77 -6.85
N CYS A 128 6.77 1.56 -7.76
CA CYS A 128 7.68 1.15 -8.82
C CYS A 128 8.90 2.06 -8.82
N LEU A 129 9.80 1.82 -7.87
CA LEU A 129 11.22 2.20 -7.96
C LEU A 129 12.06 0.94 -7.74
#